data_AF-A0A521SRX1-F1
#
_entry.id   AF-A0A521SRX1-F1
#
_cell.length_a   1.000
_cell.length_b   1.000
_cell.length_c   1.000
_cell.angle_alpha   90.00
_cell.angle_beta   90.00
_cell.angle_gamma   90.00
#
_symmetry.space_group_name_H-M   'P 1'
#
loop_
_entity.id
_entity.type
_entity.pdbx_description
1 polymer ?
#
loop_
_entity_poly.entity_id
_entity_poly.type
_entity_poly.pdbx_seq_one_letter_code
_entity_poly.pdbx_strand_id
1 'polypeptide(L)'
;MNRTAVVGLLLVIAGSPLANAYDQATHREIAERAAQPSVSSIDQILKSELGLQNGLKETFQGISDPRSRTVEQLIGDGAFFEDASFRFFNHFHNPLRPWDQAGLRTFSILGVPLVRAQSSVLWQQNTSQDMTFVFTPLPFLSGGGDWSWQDARQHYLNALTLRRKDDLRDAQGRVVEQGRDSVFAETFEALGRLTHLIQDASVPAHVRNDAHPSVDLPLFGTVGNPDWYEEWVQGTRINDPDLFRLLLNRSPIRPPFSIFTPTGNAQAPVPIARLIDSDKFLGLNFSVLTDRDIGISEYTNGNFLSRDTIFRNFD
;
A
#
# COMPACT_ATOMS: atom_id res chain seq x y z
N MET A 1 -52.26 20.59 -13.52
CA MET A 1 -51.15 21.26 -12.82
C MET A 1 -50.15 20.19 -12.39
N ASN A 2 -49.16 19.91 -13.22
CA ASN A 2 -48.13 18.92 -12.94
C ASN A 2 -47.05 19.56 -12.06
N ARG A 3 -46.90 19.09 -10.83
CA ARG A 3 -45.75 19.42 -9.99
C ARG A 3 -44.70 18.33 -10.18
N THR A 4 -43.76 18.58 -11.08
CA THR A 4 -42.48 17.86 -11.14
C THR A 4 -41.70 18.19 -9.87
N ALA A 5 -41.54 17.20 -8.99
CA ALA A 5 -40.58 17.29 -7.90
C ALA A 5 -39.19 17.05 -8.48
N VAL A 6 -38.41 18.12 -8.62
CA VAL A 6 -36.97 18.05 -8.87
C VAL A 6 -36.33 17.67 -7.54
N VAL A 7 -35.91 16.41 -7.39
CA VAL A 7 -35.02 16.00 -6.31
C VAL A 7 -33.62 16.44 -6.71
N GLY A 8 -33.19 17.58 -6.16
CA GLY A 8 -31.80 18.02 -6.28
C GLY A 8 -30.92 17.17 -5.37
N LEU A 9 -30.02 16.39 -5.96
CA LEU A 9 -28.93 15.74 -5.24
C LEU A 9 -27.90 16.81 -4.89
N LEU A 10 -27.94 17.33 -3.67
CA LEU A 10 -26.91 18.20 -3.12
C LEU A 10 -25.68 17.33 -2.79
N LEU A 11 -24.72 17.30 -3.71
CA LEU A 11 -23.36 16.84 -3.44
C LEU A 11 -22.67 17.90 -2.57
N VAL A 12 -22.77 17.71 -1.26
CA VAL A 12 -21.89 18.40 -0.31
C VAL A 12 -20.53 17.72 -0.40
N ILE A 13 -19.67 18.21 -1.29
CA ILE A 13 -18.23 17.96 -1.23
C ILE A 13 -17.68 18.90 -0.14
N ALA A 14 -17.97 18.55 1.11
CA ALA A 14 -17.20 19.06 2.23
C ALA A 14 -15.99 18.13 2.35
N GLY A 15 -14.77 18.70 2.25
CA GLY A 15 -13.53 18.00 2.51
C GLY A 15 -13.64 17.26 3.84
N SER A 16 -13.88 15.96 3.75
CA SER A 16 -13.99 15.10 4.91
C SER A 16 -12.56 14.81 5.35
N PRO A 17 -12.24 14.95 6.64
CA PRO A 17 -11.00 14.38 7.14
C PRO A 17 -11.11 12.87 6.93
N LEU A 18 -10.23 12.36 6.07
CA LEU A 18 -9.63 11.03 6.04
C LEU A 18 -10.62 9.86 6.24
N ALA A 19 -10.80 9.07 5.18
CA ALA A 19 -11.18 7.67 5.36
C ALA A 19 -10.14 7.02 6.31
N ASN A 20 -10.47 6.88 7.59
CA ASN A 20 -9.68 6.15 8.60
C ASN A 20 -9.87 4.62 8.47
N ALA A 21 -10.35 4.15 7.31
CA ALA A 21 -10.70 2.75 7.09
C ALA A 21 -9.47 1.84 6.90
N TYR A 22 -8.27 2.42 6.84
CA TYR A 22 -7.01 1.68 6.78
C TYR A 22 -6.08 2.27 7.82
N ASP A 23 -5.49 1.42 8.65
CA ASP A 23 -4.68 1.83 9.79
C ASP A 23 -3.30 2.35 9.36
N GLN A 24 -3.29 3.56 8.80
CA GLN A 24 -2.13 4.27 8.29
C GLN A 24 -0.96 4.29 9.29
N ALA A 25 -1.27 4.42 10.59
CA ALA A 25 -0.27 4.46 11.64
C ALA A 25 0.37 3.08 11.88
N THR A 26 -0.42 2.00 11.84
CA THR A 26 0.13 0.63 11.88
C THR A 26 1.05 0.38 10.69
N HIS A 27 0.65 0.76 9.46
CA HIS A 27 1.50 0.61 8.27
C HIS A 27 2.84 1.33 8.43
N ARG A 28 2.81 2.57 8.93
CA ARG A 28 4.02 3.35 9.26
C ARG A 28 4.93 2.58 10.21
N GLU A 29 4.42 2.15 11.37
CA GLU A 29 5.24 1.50 12.40
C GLU A 29 5.82 0.15 11.92
N ILE A 30 5.07 -0.62 11.11
CA ILE A 30 5.57 -1.86 10.50
C ILE A 30 6.68 -1.55 9.48
N ALA A 31 6.53 -0.52 8.65
CA ALA A 31 7.50 -0.17 7.62
C ALA A 31 8.81 0.38 8.24
N GLU A 32 8.71 1.25 9.25
CA GLU A 32 9.85 1.74 10.03
C GLU A 32 10.60 0.56 10.68
N ARG A 33 9.87 -0.36 11.34
CA ARG A 33 10.47 -1.57 11.93
C ARG A 33 11.20 -2.42 10.89
N ALA A 34 10.60 -2.60 9.71
CA ALA A 34 11.17 -3.40 8.64
C ALA A 34 12.49 -2.82 8.11
N ALA A 35 12.65 -1.49 8.17
CA ALA A 35 13.89 -0.82 7.78
C ALA A 35 15.03 -1.00 8.80
N GLN A 36 14.73 -1.23 10.08
CA GLN A 36 15.74 -1.23 11.14
C GLN A 36 16.82 -2.33 10.99
N PRO A 37 18.05 -2.11 11.50
CA PRO A 37 19.20 -3.01 11.28
C PRO A 37 19.02 -4.45 11.78
N SER A 38 18.12 -4.67 12.74
CA SER A 38 17.80 -6.02 13.23
C SER A 38 16.91 -6.81 12.26
N VAL A 39 16.31 -6.15 11.27
CA VAL A 39 15.40 -6.74 10.27
C VAL A 39 15.91 -6.57 8.84
N SER A 40 16.61 -5.49 8.51
CA SER A 40 17.10 -5.21 7.15
C SER A 40 18.56 -4.75 7.16
N SER A 41 19.24 -4.92 6.03
CA SER A 41 20.60 -4.41 5.78
C SER A 41 20.63 -2.99 5.22
N ILE A 42 19.48 -2.32 5.07
CA ILE A 42 19.40 -0.99 4.44
C ILE A 42 20.31 0.03 5.14
N ASP A 43 20.36 0.06 6.47
CA ASP A 43 21.25 0.95 7.23
C ASP A 43 22.73 0.74 6.85
N GLN A 44 23.14 -0.51 6.69
CA GLN A 44 24.49 -0.87 6.28
C GLN A 44 24.76 -0.44 4.83
N ILE A 45 23.83 -0.68 3.91
CA ILE A 45 23.95 -0.28 2.49
C ILE A 45 24.08 1.24 2.37
N LEU A 46 23.23 1.99 3.07
CA LEU A 46 23.26 3.46 3.07
C LEU A 46 24.64 3.99 3.49
N LYS A 47 25.22 3.41 4.56
CA LYS A 47 26.52 3.82 5.08
C LYS A 47 27.69 3.39 4.20
N SER A 48 27.70 2.12 3.79
CA SER A 48 28.88 1.50 3.17
C SER A 48 28.93 1.62 1.64
N GLU A 49 27.77 1.70 0.97
CA GLU A 49 27.70 1.75 -0.49
C GLU A 49 27.31 3.15 -0.98
N LEU A 50 26.44 3.84 -0.25
CA LEU A 50 25.90 5.15 -0.67
C LEU A 50 26.58 6.35 0.01
N GLY A 51 27.44 6.09 1.00
CA GLY A 51 28.19 7.12 1.72
C GLY A 51 27.33 8.00 2.64
N LEU A 52 26.07 7.64 2.88
CA LEU A 52 25.15 8.30 3.80
C LEU A 52 25.51 7.87 5.24
N GLN A 53 26.43 8.59 5.86
CA GLN A 53 27.11 8.18 7.11
C GLN A 53 26.14 7.97 8.28
N ASN A 54 25.01 8.69 8.32
CA ASN A 54 24.01 8.50 9.37
C ASN A 54 23.05 7.33 9.09
N GLY A 55 23.15 6.67 7.94
CA GLY A 55 22.31 5.54 7.53
C GLY A 55 20.83 5.87 7.62
N LEU A 56 20.08 5.09 8.40
CA LEU A 56 18.64 5.32 8.61
C LEU A 56 18.30 6.67 9.25
N LYS A 57 19.27 7.29 9.94
CA LYS A 57 19.12 8.60 10.58
C LYS A 57 19.54 9.76 9.67
N GLU A 58 20.00 9.48 8.45
CA GLU A 58 20.23 10.52 7.46
C GLU A 58 18.91 11.24 7.17
N THR A 59 18.95 12.57 7.09
CA THR A 59 17.75 13.39 6.97
C THR A 59 17.63 14.04 5.61
N PHE A 60 16.43 14.02 5.05
CA PHE A 60 16.07 14.72 3.82
C PHE A 60 14.81 15.55 4.05
N GLN A 61 14.54 16.45 3.12
CA GLN A 61 13.26 17.13 3.04
C GLN A 61 12.17 16.10 2.66
N GLY A 62 11.11 15.95 3.46
CA GLY A 62 10.05 15.00 3.16
C GLY A 62 9.16 15.41 1.99
N ILE A 63 8.53 14.40 1.35
CA ILE A 63 7.72 14.58 0.14
C ILE A 63 6.24 14.75 0.51
N SER A 64 5.61 13.74 1.11
CA SER A 64 4.22 13.87 1.59
C SER A 64 4.11 14.71 2.87
N ASP A 65 5.13 14.66 3.73
CA ASP A 65 5.25 15.51 4.91
C ASP A 65 6.38 16.53 4.69
N PRO A 66 6.10 17.84 4.60
CA PRO A 66 7.10 18.86 4.26
C PRO A 66 8.07 19.17 5.40
N ARG A 67 8.14 18.36 6.47
CA ARG A 67 9.16 18.48 7.52
C ARG A 67 10.45 17.77 7.08
N SER A 68 11.54 18.04 7.79
CA SER A 68 12.74 17.21 7.68
C SER A 68 12.46 15.83 8.28
N ARG A 69 12.80 14.78 7.55
CA ARG A 69 12.51 13.37 7.89
C ARG A 69 13.78 12.54 7.79
N THR A 70 13.96 11.61 8.70
CA THR A 70 15.01 10.58 8.55
C THR A 70 14.64 9.60 7.43
N VAL A 71 15.60 8.82 6.92
CA VAL A 71 15.32 7.73 5.96
C VAL A 71 14.29 6.74 6.51
N GLU A 72 14.41 6.36 7.78
CA GLU A 72 13.41 5.51 8.45
C GLU A 72 12.00 6.15 8.40
N GLN A 73 11.90 7.43 8.73
CA GLN A 73 10.64 8.16 8.72
C GLN A 73 10.04 8.34 7.32
N LEU A 74 10.87 8.48 6.28
CA LEU A 74 10.41 8.57 4.88
C LEU A 74 9.80 7.25 4.42
N ILE A 75 10.42 6.12 4.77
CA ILE A 75 9.85 4.79 4.53
C ILE A 75 8.52 4.65 5.29
N GLY A 76 8.47 5.12 6.54
CA GLY A 76 7.24 5.17 7.33
C GLY A 76 6.14 6.04 6.72
N ASP A 77 6.48 7.22 6.20
CA ASP A 77 5.54 8.12 5.52
C ASP A 77 5.02 7.53 4.20
N GLY A 78 5.90 6.85 3.47
CA GLY A 78 5.52 6.11 2.26
C GLY A 78 4.49 5.03 2.56
N ALA A 79 4.62 4.34 3.70
CA ALA A 79 3.61 3.35 4.09
C ALA A 79 2.32 4.01 4.61
N PHE A 80 2.43 5.12 5.33
CA PHE A 80 1.29 5.87 5.88
C PHE A 80 0.39 6.48 4.79
N PHE A 81 0.99 7.17 3.83
CA PHE A 81 0.23 7.96 2.86
C PHE A 81 -0.27 7.14 1.65
N GLU A 82 0.01 5.82 1.57
CA GLU A 82 -0.50 4.97 0.47
C GLU A 82 -2.03 4.84 0.57
N ASP A 83 -2.60 4.96 1.77
CA ASP A 83 -4.04 5.04 2.02
C ASP A 83 -4.63 6.46 1.97
N ALA A 84 -3.82 7.51 1.80
CA ALA A 84 -4.28 8.89 1.98
C ALA A 84 -5.10 9.45 0.79
N SER A 85 -5.34 8.66 -0.25
CA SER A 85 -6.15 8.99 -1.41
C SER A 85 -6.95 7.78 -1.89
N PHE A 86 -7.56 7.81 -3.07
CA PHE A 86 -8.33 6.69 -3.61
C PHE A 86 -7.48 5.48 -4.06
N ARG A 87 -6.18 5.49 -3.75
CA ARG A 87 -5.24 4.40 -4.03
C ARG A 87 -5.60 3.12 -3.29
N PHE A 88 -6.18 3.23 -2.10
CA PHE A 88 -6.61 2.08 -1.28
C PHE A 88 -7.53 1.10 -2.02
N PHE A 89 -8.27 1.54 -3.03
CA PHE A 89 -9.07 0.63 -3.85
C PHE A 89 -8.22 -0.41 -4.59
N ASN A 90 -6.95 -0.12 -4.87
CA ASN A 90 -6.01 -0.99 -5.60
C ASN A 90 -5.19 -1.92 -4.68
N HIS A 91 -5.45 -1.94 -3.37
CA HIS A 91 -4.65 -2.70 -2.41
C HIS A 91 -5.02 -4.20 -2.34
N PHE A 92 -6.14 -4.56 -2.94
CA PHE A 92 -6.67 -5.92 -2.97
C PHE A 92 -5.96 -6.78 -4.03
N HIS A 93 -5.74 -8.05 -3.68
CA HIS A 93 -5.30 -9.08 -4.62
C HIS A 93 -5.77 -10.47 -4.18
N ASN A 94 -6.71 -11.06 -4.91
CA ASN A 94 -7.14 -12.43 -4.72
C ASN A 94 -6.26 -13.39 -5.55
N PRO A 95 -5.37 -14.18 -4.94
CA PRO A 95 -4.44 -15.06 -5.65
C PRO A 95 -5.12 -16.25 -6.36
N LEU A 96 -6.40 -16.50 -6.08
CA LEU A 96 -7.18 -17.54 -6.74
C LEU A 96 -7.81 -17.06 -8.06
N ARG A 97 -7.42 -15.87 -8.53
CA ARG A 97 -7.92 -15.24 -9.77
C ARG A 97 -6.75 -14.83 -10.66
N PRO A 98 -6.95 -14.80 -11.99
CA PRO A 98 -6.01 -14.14 -12.89
C PRO A 98 -5.73 -12.69 -12.43
N TRP A 99 -4.48 -12.23 -12.53
CA TRP A 99 -4.04 -10.95 -11.95
C TRP A 99 -4.83 -9.72 -12.43
N ASP A 100 -5.31 -9.73 -13.67
CA ASP A 100 -6.17 -8.68 -14.24
C ASP A 100 -7.59 -8.64 -13.64
N GLN A 101 -7.97 -9.71 -12.94
CA GLN A 101 -9.25 -9.90 -12.25
C GLN A 101 -9.11 -10.10 -10.74
N ALA A 102 -7.88 -10.08 -10.23
CA ALA A 102 -7.56 -10.32 -8.81
C ALA A 102 -7.77 -9.08 -7.92
N GLY A 103 -7.90 -7.88 -8.49
CA GLY A 103 -8.12 -6.65 -7.72
C GLY A 103 -9.51 -6.53 -7.11
N LEU A 104 -9.80 -5.38 -6.49
CA LEU A 104 -11.10 -5.16 -5.86
C LEU A 104 -12.24 -5.24 -6.89
N ARG A 105 -13.25 -6.06 -6.59
CA ARG A 105 -14.47 -6.28 -7.38
C ARG A 105 -15.66 -6.39 -6.41
N THR A 106 -16.34 -5.28 -6.13
CA THR A 106 -17.45 -5.25 -5.16
C THR A 106 -18.69 -4.53 -5.67
N PHE A 107 -19.79 -4.61 -4.92
CA PHE A 107 -21.12 -4.07 -5.22
C PHE A 107 -21.65 -4.54 -6.58
N SER A 108 -21.93 -5.83 -6.73
CA SER A 108 -22.40 -6.38 -8.02
C SER A 108 -23.88 -6.13 -8.26
N ILE A 109 -24.22 -5.56 -9.43
CA ILE A 109 -25.60 -5.51 -9.95
C ILE A 109 -25.67 -6.41 -11.18
N LEU A 110 -26.60 -7.38 -11.17
CA LEU A 110 -26.77 -8.36 -12.27
C LEU A 110 -25.47 -9.11 -12.62
N GLY A 111 -24.63 -9.39 -11.62
CA GLY A 111 -23.34 -10.07 -11.80
C GLY A 111 -22.20 -9.17 -12.32
N VAL A 112 -22.44 -7.87 -12.50
CA VAL A 112 -21.40 -6.90 -12.89
C VAL A 112 -20.95 -6.12 -11.65
N PRO A 113 -19.67 -6.22 -11.24
CA PRO A 113 -19.16 -5.44 -10.11
C PRO A 113 -19.15 -3.96 -10.47
N LEU A 114 -19.80 -3.15 -9.64
CA LEU A 114 -19.83 -1.70 -9.82
C LEU A 114 -18.51 -1.05 -9.42
N VAL A 115 -17.79 -1.60 -8.44
CA VAL A 115 -16.45 -1.15 -8.07
C VAL A 115 -15.41 -2.09 -8.67
N ARG A 116 -14.49 -1.55 -9.47
CA ARG A 116 -13.37 -2.28 -10.06
C ARG A 116 -12.09 -1.47 -9.97
N ALA A 117 -11.08 -2.04 -9.35
CA ALA A 117 -9.75 -1.47 -9.20
C ALA A 117 -8.65 -2.41 -9.74
N GLN A 118 -7.45 -1.90 -9.92
CA GLN A 118 -6.33 -2.75 -10.29
C GLN A 118 -5.96 -3.69 -9.13
N SER A 119 -5.43 -4.87 -9.43
CA SER A 119 -4.85 -5.74 -8.40
C SER A 119 -3.58 -5.13 -7.84
N SER A 120 -3.32 -5.26 -6.53
CA SER A 120 -2.08 -4.75 -5.91
C SER A 120 -0.80 -5.28 -6.57
N VAL A 121 -0.82 -6.51 -7.09
CA VAL A 121 0.28 -7.09 -7.87
C VAL A 121 0.61 -6.29 -9.14
N LEU A 122 -0.42 -5.81 -9.84
CA LEU A 122 -0.27 -4.99 -11.05
C LEU A 122 -0.05 -3.52 -10.69
N TRP A 123 -0.75 -3.04 -9.65
CA TRP A 123 -0.69 -1.67 -9.14
C TRP A 123 0.73 -1.26 -8.76
N GLN A 124 1.46 -2.14 -8.06
CA GLN A 124 2.84 -1.87 -7.63
C GLN A 124 3.80 -1.67 -8.82
N GLN A 125 3.40 -2.01 -10.06
CA GLN A 125 4.23 -1.88 -11.27
C GLN A 125 3.63 -0.97 -12.33
N ASN A 126 2.51 -0.30 -12.03
CA ASN A 126 1.84 0.60 -12.94
C ASN A 126 2.48 1.99 -12.88
N THR A 127 3.15 2.46 -13.93
CA THR A 127 3.77 3.81 -13.97
C THR A 127 2.77 4.94 -14.24
N SER A 128 1.48 4.68 -14.12
CA SER A 128 0.40 5.66 -14.32
C SER A 128 -0.62 5.56 -13.20
N GLN A 129 -0.14 5.30 -11.98
CA GLN A 129 -0.96 5.16 -10.79
C GLN A 129 -1.84 6.39 -10.57
N ASP A 130 -1.28 7.60 -10.65
CA ASP A 130 -2.01 8.85 -10.37
C ASP A 130 -3.24 9.02 -11.28
N MET A 131 -3.08 8.64 -12.55
CA MET A 131 -4.10 8.74 -13.58
C MET A 131 -4.96 7.48 -13.75
N THR A 132 -4.74 6.43 -12.93
CA THR A 132 -5.52 5.19 -13.03
C THR A 132 -6.93 5.41 -12.51
N PHE A 133 -7.92 5.02 -13.31
CA PHE A 133 -9.32 5.10 -12.90
C PHE A 133 -9.71 3.93 -12.01
N VAL A 134 -10.33 4.24 -10.88
CA VAL A 134 -11.16 3.29 -10.14
C VAL A 134 -12.56 3.39 -10.72
N PHE A 135 -13.05 2.31 -11.28
CA PHE A 135 -14.40 2.29 -11.82
C PHE A 135 -15.39 2.11 -10.68
N THR A 136 -16.23 3.11 -10.45
CA THR A 136 -17.47 3.00 -9.69
C THR A 136 -18.64 3.34 -10.64
N PRO A 137 -19.91 3.46 -10.20
CA PRO A 137 -20.96 4.03 -11.05
C PRO A 137 -20.58 5.40 -11.66
N LEU A 138 -19.65 6.14 -11.03
CA LEU A 138 -18.94 7.28 -11.62
C LEU A 138 -17.42 7.10 -11.42
N PRO A 139 -16.61 6.95 -12.49
CA PRO A 139 -15.18 6.71 -12.35
C PRO A 139 -14.46 7.94 -11.77
N PHE A 140 -13.45 7.71 -10.94
CA PHE A 140 -12.56 8.74 -10.42
C PHE A 140 -11.10 8.29 -10.54
N LEU A 141 -10.19 9.27 -10.56
CA LEU A 141 -8.75 9.03 -10.55
C LEU A 141 -8.32 8.54 -9.17
N SER A 142 -7.38 7.60 -9.14
CA SER A 142 -6.75 7.13 -7.91
C SER A 142 -6.04 8.27 -7.17
N GLY A 143 -5.32 9.11 -7.93
CA GLY A 143 -4.56 10.24 -7.40
C GLY A 143 -3.41 9.82 -6.48
N GLY A 144 -2.77 10.81 -5.85
CA GLY A 144 -1.71 10.60 -4.85
C GLY A 144 -0.31 10.37 -5.43
N GLY A 145 -0.12 10.59 -6.74
CA GLY A 145 1.18 10.49 -7.41
C GLY A 145 1.54 9.10 -7.93
N ASP A 146 2.70 9.00 -8.58
CA ASP A 146 3.23 7.76 -9.14
C ASP A 146 4.37 7.22 -8.26
N TRP A 147 4.18 6.00 -7.74
CA TRP A 147 5.02 5.36 -6.72
C TRP A 147 5.24 3.88 -7.03
N SER A 148 5.21 3.49 -8.30
CA SER A 148 5.44 2.10 -8.71
C SER A 148 6.89 1.67 -8.47
N TRP A 149 7.16 0.38 -8.60
CA TRP A 149 8.50 -0.18 -8.55
C TRP A 149 9.44 0.45 -9.59
N GLN A 150 8.90 0.76 -10.77
CA GLN A 150 9.60 1.43 -11.85
C GLN A 150 9.96 2.87 -11.43
N ASP A 151 9.02 3.58 -10.79
CA ASP A 151 9.25 4.93 -10.28
C ASP A 151 10.32 4.91 -9.18
N ALA A 152 10.20 4.00 -8.19
CA ALA A 152 11.20 3.82 -7.14
C ALA A 152 12.62 3.59 -7.69
N ARG A 153 12.75 2.78 -8.74
CA ARG A 153 14.03 2.56 -9.43
C ARG A 153 14.52 3.79 -10.18
N GLN A 154 13.62 4.53 -10.81
CA GLN A 154 13.96 5.75 -11.52
C GLN A 154 14.40 6.85 -10.55
N HIS A 155 13.71 7.02 -9.42
CA HIS A 155 14.14 7.89 -8.32
C HIS A 155 15.52 7.46 -7.83
N TYR A 156 15.72 6.18 -7.53
CA TYR A 156 17.02 5.71 -7.06
C TYR A 156 18.15 6.01 -8.06
N LEU A 157 17.94 5.73 -9.35
CA LEU A 157 18.91 6.08 -10.39
C LEU A 157 19.21 7.58 -10.40
N ASN A 158 18.17 8.41 -10.44
CA ASN A 158 18.29 9.87 -10.44
C ASN A 158 19.02 10.39 -9.20
N ALA A 159 18.74 9.83 -8.01
CA ALA A 159 19.41 10.16 -6.76
C ALA A 159 20.93 9.89 -6.82
N LEU A 160 21.36 8.89 -7.61
CA LEU A 160 22.78 8.59 -7.82
C LEU A 160 23.43 9.45 -8.90
N THR A 161 22.67 9.87 -9.92
CA THR A 161 23.24 10.44 -11.15
C THR A 161 23.00 11.93 -11.37
N LEU A 162 22.02 12.54 -10.69
CA LEU A 162 21.77 13.98 -10.84
C LEU A 162 22.99 14.80 -10.42
N ARG A 163 23.25 15.89 -11.16
CA ARG A 163 24.50 16.65 -11.02
C ARG A 163 24.55 17.45 -9.71
N ARG A 164 23.39 17.89 -9.22
CA ARG A 164 23.27 18.76 -8.05
C ARG A 164 22.84 17.95 -6.83
N LYS A 165 23.36 18.31 -5.66
CA LYS A 165 22.89 17.77 -4.38
C LYS A 165 21.51 18.35 -4.05
N ASP A 166 21.41 19.67 -4.02
CA ASP A 166 20.20 20.39 -3.64
C ASP A 166 19.37 20.83 -4.85
N ASP A 167 18.06 20.99 -4.63
CA ASP A 167 17.14 21.58 -5.60
C ASP A 167 17.65 22.94 -6.10
N LEU A 168 17.46 23.20 -7.39
CA LEU A 168 17.50 24.55 -7.92
C LEU A 168 16.13 25.19 -7.71
N ARG A 169 16.11 26.38 -7.13
CA ARG A 169 14.89 27.14 -6.89
C ARG A 169 14.91 28.48 -7.62
N ASP A 170 13.76 28.94 -8.08
CA ASP A 170 13.62 30.28 -8.65
C ASP A 170 13.58 31.37 -7.57
N ALA A 171 13.46 32.64 -8.00
CA ALA A 171 13.38 33.79 -7.10
C ALA A 171 12.15 33.77 -6.17
N GLN A 172 11.16 32.93 -6.45
CA GLN A 172 9.95 32.74 -5.64
C GLN A 172 10.07 31.49 -4.73
N GLY A 173 11.22 30.81 -4.73
CA GLY A 173 11.49 29.63 -3.92
C GLY A 173 10.89 28.33 -4.48
N ARG A 174 10.33 28.36 -5.70
CA ARG A 174 9.76 27.17 -6.34
C ARG A 174 10.89 26.31 -6.91
N VAL A 175 10.79 24.99 -6.76
CA VAL A 175 11.73 24.05 -7.37
C VAL A 175 11.58 24.12 -8.88
N VAL A 176 12.68 24.42 -9.58
CA VAL A 176 12.75 24.41 -11.04
C VAL A 176 13.56 23.22 -11.57
N GLU A 177 14.43 22.65 -10.75
CA GLU A 177 15.16 21.41 -11.03
C GLU A 177 15.39 20.68 -9.71
N GLN A 178 15.07 19.39 -9.63
CA GLN A 178 15.29 18.60 -8.42
C GLN A 178 16.78 18.28 -8.21
N GLY A 179 17.20 18.27 -6.95
CA GLY A 179 18.50 17.78 -6.53
C GLY A 179 18.48 16.29 -6.14
N ARG A 180 19.66 15.67 -6.05
CA ARG A 180 19.82 14.27 -5.59
C ARG A 180 19.13 14.02 -4.24
N ASP A 181 19.15 14.97 -3.33
CA ASP A 181 18.58 14.80 -1.98
C ASP A 181 17.05 14.65 -2.00
N SER A 182 16.36 15.48 -2.78
CA SER A 182 14.90 15.39 -2.93
C SER A 182 14.52 14.06 -3.57
N VAL A 183 15.31 13.59 -4.53
CA VAL A 183 15.06 12.32 -5.20
C VAL A 183 15.44 11.10 -4.32
N PHE A 184 16.42 11.24 -3.42
CA PHE A 184 16.63 10.24 -2.36
C PHE A 184 15.40 10.15 -1.45
N ALA A 185 14.80 11.29 -1.07
CA ALA A 185 13.57 11.28 -0.28
C ALA A 185 12.41 10.57 -1.01
N GLU A 186 12.21 10.86 -2.30
CA GLU A 186 11.25 10.14 -3.15
C GLU A 186 11.54 8.63 -3.20
N THR A 187 12.81 8.23 -3.30
CA THR A 187 13.20 6.81 -3.30
C THR A 187 12.76 6.12 -2.02
N PHE A 188 13.03 6.71 -0.86
CA PHE A 188 12.69 6.12 0.43
C PHE A 188 11.19 6.10 0.69
N GLU A 189 10.47 7.14 0.28
CA GLU A 189 9.01 7.18 0.36
C GLU A 189 8.37 6.15 -0.59
N ALA A 190 8.89 5.98 -1.80
CA ALA A 190 8.46 4.94 -2.72
C ALA A 190 8.66 3.52 -2.15
N LEU A 191 9.77 3.27 -1.45
CA LEU A 191 9.97 1.98 -0.76
C LEU A 191 8.91 1.75 0.33
N GLY A 192 8.50 2.78 1.05
CA GLY A 192 7.39 2.72 2.00
C GLY A 192 6.06 2.36 1.34
N ARG A 193 5.72 3.03 0.23
CA ARG A 193 4.50 2.79 -0.56
C ARG A 193 4.42 1.34 -1.05
N LEU A 194 5.54 0.80 -1.54
CA LEU A 194 5.62 -0.59 -1.99
C LEU A 194 5.55 -1.59 -0.83
N THR A 195 6.14 -1.24 0.32
CA THR A 195 6.07 -2.05 1.55
C THR A 195 4.63 -2.15 2.04
N HIS A 196 3.86 -1.08 1.96
CA HIS A 196 2.43 -1.06 2.31
C HIS A 196 1.64 -2.13 1.54
N LEU A 197 1.83 -2.26 0.22
CA LEU A 197 1.12 -3.28 -0.57
C LEU A 197 1.46 -4.72 -0.14
N ILE A 198 2.67 -4.97 0.35
CA ILE A 198 3.05 -6.27 0.93
C ILE A 198 2.37 -6.48 2.29
N GLN A 199 2.24 -5.43 3.09
CA GLN A 199 1.52 -5.47 4.37
C GLN A 199 0.05 -5.79 4.14
N ASP A 200 -0.63 -5.14 3.20
CA ASP A 200 -2.03 -5.44 2.85
C ASP A 200 -2.22 -6.85 2.31
N ALA A 201 -1.27 -7.37 1.54
CA ALA A 201 -1.27 -8.76 1.12
C ALA A 201 -1.12 -9.77 2.28
N SER A 202 -0.80 -9.32 3.49
CA SER A 202 -0.83 -10.12 4.72
C SER A 202 -2.17 -10.08 5.47
N VAL A 203 -3.11 -9.24 5.02
CA VAL A 203 -4.41 -9.05 5.64
C VAL A 203 -5.48 -9.91 4.93
N PRO A 204 -6.23 -10.76 5.65
CA PRO A 204 -7.20 -11.67 5.05
C PRO A 204 -8.27 -11.00 4.18
N ALA A 205 -8.70 -9.78 4.54
CA ALA A 205 -9.72 -9.06 3.79
C ALA A 205 -9.24 -8.64 2.39
N HIS A 206 -8.02 -8.08 2.31
CA HIS A 206 -7.39 -7.63 1.07
C HIS A 206 -7.13 -8.77 0.08
N VAL A 207 -6.82 -9.97 0.59
CA VAL A 207 -6.54 -11.14 -0.27
C VAL A 207 -7.77 -11.95 -0.66
N ARG A 208 -8.94 -11.58 -0.12
CA ARG A 208 -10.22 -12.25 -0.41
C ARG A 208 -11.22 -11.38 -1.11
N ASN A 209 -10.82 -10.17 -1.51
CA ASN A 209 -11.73 -9.20 -2.11
C ASN A 209 -12.92 -8.92 -1.17
N ASP A 210 -12.63 -8.83 0.12
CA ASP A 210 -13.60 -8.65 1.21
C ASP A 210 -13.57 -7.19 1.68
N ALA A 211 -14.11 -6.29 0.86
CA ALA A 211 -14.04 -4.86 1.14
C ALA A 211 -14.93 -4.47 2.31
N HIS A 212 -14.31 -3.76 3.25
CA HIS A 212 -14.88 -3.29 4.50
C HIS A 212 -14.87 -1.75 4.57
N PRO A 213 -15.60 -1.05 3.66
CA PRO A 213 -15.57 0.41 3.64
C PRO A 213 -16.23 0.96 4.90
N SER A 214 -15.53 1.88 5.56
CA SER A 214 -16.07 2.73 6.62
C SER A 214 -15.82 4.20 6.29
N VAL A 215 -16.77 5.05 6.70
CA VAL A 215 -16.72 6.49 6.52
C VAL A 215 -17.00 7.14 7.87
N ASP A 216 -16.05 7.93 8.36
CA ASP A 216 -16.28 8.73 9.55
C ASP A 216 -17.09 9.97 9.21
N LEU A 217 -18.29 10.04 9.76
CA LEU A 217 -19.17 11.19 9.63
C LEU A 217 -19.14 12.01 10.94
N PRO A 218 -18.81 13.32 10.90
CA PRO A 218 -18.61 14.16 12.09
C PRO A 218 -19.77 14.19 13.11
N LEU A 219 -20.98 13.80 12.71
CA LEU A 219 -22.19 13.77 13.55
C LEU A 219 -22.77 12.37 13.77
N PHE A 220 -22.30 11.36 13.03
CA PHE A 220 -22.87 10.01 13.05
C PHE A 220 -21.85 8.95 13.47
N GLY A 221 -20.60 9.35 13.76
CA GLY A 221 -19.50 8.43 14.01
C GLY A 221 -19.11 7.67 12.73
N THR A 222 -18.39 6.58 12.90
CA THR A 222 -18.02 5.67 11.82
C THR A 222 -19.27 4.97 11.29
N VAL A 223 -19.62 5.26 10.04
CA VAL A 223 -20.69 4.58 9.29
C VAL A 223 -20.05 3.65 8.28
N GLY A 224 -20.35 2.36 8.36
CA GLY A 224 -19.86 1.35 7.43
C GLY A 224 -19.56 0.03 8.12
N ASN A 225 -18.71 -0.78 7.51
CA ASN A 225 -18.33 -2.09 8.00
C ASN A 225 -16.80 -2.17 8.02
N PRO A 226 -16.11 -1.60 9.03
CA PRO A 226 -14.64 -1.63 9.11
C PRO A 226 -14.10 -3.06 9.30
N ASP A 227 -12.87 -3.32 8.85
CA ASP A 227 -12.24 -4.63 9.00
C ASP A 227 -11.82 -4.85 10.46
N TRP A 228 -12.46 -5.81 11.13
CA TRP A 228 -12.20 -6.14 12.54
C TRP A 228 -10.77 -6.55 12.82
N TYR A 229 -10.07 -7.14 11.84
CA TYR A 229 -8.67 -7.49 12.04
C TYR A 229 -7.81 -6.22 12.14
N GLU A 230 -7.96 -5.31 11.19
CA GLU A 230 -7.26 -4.03 11.19
C GLU A 230 -7.66 -3.17 12.40
N GLU A 231 -8.94 -3.15 12.77
CA GLU A 231 -9.40 -2.48 14.00
C GLU A 231 -8.79 -3.10 15.26
N TRP A 232 -8.67 -4.43 15.33
CA TRP A 232 -8.03 -5.09 16.47
C TRP A 232 -6.54 -4.77 16.53
N VAL A 233 -5.83 -4.75 15.40
CA VAL A 233 -4.42 -4.35 15.35
C VAL A 233 -4.26 -2.89 15.79
N GLN A 234 -5.09 -1.99 15.26
CA GLN A 234 -5.12 -0.59 15.64
C GLN A 234 -5.42 -0.41 17.13
N GLY A 235 -6.44 -1.10 17.61
CA GLY A 235 -6.85 -1.11 19.01
C GLY A 235 -5.74 -1.65 19.91
N THR A 236 -4.99 -2.66 19.47
CA THR A 236 -3.82 -3.18 20.19
C THR A 236 -2.71 -2.13 20.19
N ARG A 237 -2.40 -1.50 19.06
CA ARG A 237 -1.39 -0.45 18.96
C ARG A 237 -1.66 0.73 19.91
N ILE A 238 -2.91 1.17 20.01
CA ILE A 238 -3.33 2.31 20.83
C ILE A 238 -3.49 1.91 22.31
N ASN A 239 -4.21 0.83 22.59
CA ASN A 239 -4.65 0.48 23.94
C ASN A 239 -3.70 -0.47 24.68
N ASP A 240 -2.88 -1.25 23.95
CA ASP A 240 -1.86 -2.16 24.49
C ASP A 240 -0.55 -2.07 23.68
N PRO A 241 0.14 -0.91 23.74
CA PRO A 241 1.34 -0.68 22.95
C PRO A 241 2.50 -1.62 23.31
N ASP A 242 2.46 -2.27 24.48
CA ASP A 242 3.44 -3.28 24.87
C ASP A 242 3.22 -4.59 24.11
N LEU A 243 1.97 -5.06 23.99
CA LEU A 243 1.64 -6.19 23.13
C LEU A 243 1.94 -5.90 21.65
N PHE A 244 1.58 -4.71 21.17
CA PHE A 244 1.89 -4.33 19.79
C PHE A 244 3.41 -4.38 19.52
N ARG A 245 4.22 -3.76 20.39
CA ARG A 245 5.69 -3.82 20.28
C ARG A 245 6.24 -5.24 20.41
N LEU A 246 5.62 -6.11 21.22
CA LEU A 246 6.01 -7.51 21.33
C LEU A 246 5.78 -8.26 20.01
N LEU A 247 4.63 -8.05 19.37
CA LEU A 247 4.29 -8.66 18.07
C LEU A 247 5.21 -8.12 16.96
N LEU A 248 5.38 -6.80 16.90
CA LEU A 248 6.21 -6.11 15.92
C LEU A 248 7.70 -6.53 15.99
N ASN A 249 8.19 -6.89 17.18
CA ASN A 249 9.57 -7.31 17.38
C ASN A 249 9.83 -8.81 17.16
N ARG A 250 8.82 -9.59 16.74
CA ARG A 250 9.04 -10.98 16.34
C ARG A 250 10.01 -11.07 15.18
N SER A 251 10.82 -12.13 15.16
CA SER A 251 11.74 -12.38 14.04
C SER A 251 10.94 -12.63 12.76
N PRO A 252 11.16 -11.85 11.69
CA PRO A 252 10.40 -11.99 10.46
C PRO A 252 10.79 -13.27 9.71
N ILE A 253 9.79 -13.91 9.12
CA ILE A 253 10.02 -15.02 8.18
C ILE A 253 10.32 -14.40 6.82
N ARG A 254 11.58 -14.44 6.40
CA ARG A 254 11.99 -13.92 5.08
C ARG A 254 11.70 -14.95 3.98
N PRO A 255 11.19 -14.55 2.81
CA PRO A 255 11.18 -15.43 1.66
C PRO A 255 12.62 -15.69 1.17
N PRO A 256 12.92 -16.88 0.63
CA PRO A 256 14.20 -17.14 0.01
C PRO A 256 14.30 -16.38 -1.32
N PHE A 257 15.51 -16.10 -1.78
CA PHE A 257 15.73 -15.44 -3.08
C PHE A 257 15.15 -16.20 -4.28
N SER A 258 14.89 -17.50 -4.14
CA SER A 258 14.25 -18.32 -5.17
C SER A 258 12.81 -17.90 -5.48
N ILE A 259 12.18 -17.07 -4.64
CA ILE A 259 10.85 -16.52 -4.91
C ILE A 259 10.83 -15.62 -6.16
N PHE A 260 11.95 -14.97 -6.48
CA PHE A 260 12.05 -14.00 -7.57
C PHE A 260 12.15 -14.68 -8.95
N THR A 261 11.10 -15.38 -9.36
CA THR A 261 10.96 -15.98 -10.68
C THR A 261 10.30 -15.01 -11.67
N PRO A 262 10.54 -15.16 -12.98
CA PRO A 262 9.80 -14.41 -14.00
C PRO A 262 8.28 -14.52 -13.79
N THR A 263 7.58 -13.40 -13.92
CA THR A 263 6.13 -13.36 -13.73
C THR A 263 5.37 -13.87 -14.95
N GLY A 264 5.95 -13.73 -16.15
CA GLY A 264 5.25 -13.99 -17.41
C GLY A 264 4.13 -12.99 -17.72
N ASN A 265 3.94 -11.96 -16.89
CA ASN A 265 2.89 -10.96 -17.03
C ASN A 265 3.47 -9.63 -17.54
N ALA A 266 2.99 -9.14 -18.68
CA ALA A 266 3.49 -7.90 -19.30
C ALA A 266 3.20 -6.63 -18.49
N GLN A 267 2.15 -6.63 -17.66
CA GLN A 267 1.78 -5.49 -16.81
C GLN A 267 2.52 -5.49 -15.47
N ALA A 268 3.08 -6.63 -15.05
CA ALA A 268 3.90 -6.75 -13.86
C ALA A 268 5.14 -7.61 -14.15
N PRO A 269 6.05 -7.18 -15.04
CA PRO A 269 7.14 -8.02 -15.53
C PRO A 269 8.27 -8.25 -14.50
N VAL A 270 8.36 -7.41 -13.47
CA VAL A 270 9.43 -7.50 -12.47
C VAL A 270 9.07 -8.56 -11.43
N PRO A 271 9.98 -9.50 -11.11
CA PRO A 271 9.78 -10.53 -10.09
C PRO A 271 9.46 -10.05 -8.68
N ILE A 272 9.56 -8.75 -8.36
CA ILE A 272 9.15 -8.22 -7.05
C ILE A 272 7.68 -8.56 -6.72
N ALA A 273 6.85 -8.72 -7.76
CA ALA A 273 5.47 -9.18 -7.64
C ALA A 273 5.32 -10.53 -6.94
N ARG A 274 6.35 -11.38 -7.00
CA ARG A 274 6.36 -12.70 -6.37
C ARG A 274 6.34 -12.65 -4.85
N LEU A 275 6.65 -11.50 -4.24
CA LEU A 275 6.45 -11.29 -2.80
C LEU A 275 4.96 -11.30 -2.43
N ILE A 276 4.09 -10.82 -3.33
CA ILE A 276 2.64 -10.82 -3.13
C ILE A 276 2.03 -12.11 -3.68
N ASP A 277 2.36 -12.51 -4.92
CA ASP A 277 1.79 -13.71 -5.57
C ASP A 277 2.82 -14.46 -6.43
N SER A 278 3.09 -15.69 -6.03
CA SER A 278 4.04 -16.62 -6.66
C SER A 278 3.41 -17.62 -7.64
N ASP A 279 2.09 -17.57 -7.87
CA ASP A 279 1.29 -18.50 -8.69
C ASP A 279 1.39 -19.99 -8.26
N LYS A 280 1.63 -20.27 -6.97
CA LYS A 280 1.79 -21.62 -6.42
C LYS A 280 0.51 -22.19 -5.83
N PHE A 281 -0.25 -21.36 -5.11
CA PHE A 281 -1.48 -21.77 -4.44
C PHE A 281 -2.70 -21.45 -5.30
N LEU A 282 -3.20 -22.49 -5.96
CA LEU A 282 -4.39 -22.43 -6.82
C LEU A 282 -5.67 -22.88 -6.09
N GLY A 283 -5.68 -22.87 -4.75
CA GLY A 283 -6.86 -23.15 -3.93
C GLY A 283 -7.18 -24.63 -3.68
N LEU A 284 -6.40 -25.57 -4.24
CA LEU A 284 -6.65 -27.02 -4.12
C LEU A 284 -5.55 -27.78 -3.39
N ASN A 285 -4.31 -27.30 -3.45
CA ASN A 285 -3.17 -27.96 -2.81
C ASN A 285 -2.71 -27.15 -1.60
N PHE A 286 -3.15 -27.55 -0.41
CA PHE A 286 -2.79 -26.87 0.84
C PHE A 286 -1.36 -27.18 1.31
N SER A 287 -0.65 -28.16 0.72
CA SER A 287 0.73 -28.46 1.12
C SER A 287 1.68 -27.28 0.86
N VAL A 288 1.41 -26.51 -0.19
CA VAL A 288 2.25 -25.37 -0.60
C VAL A 288 2.15 -24.20 0.37
N LEU A 289 1.12 -24.15 1.22
CA LEU A 289 0.93 -23.07 2.20
C LEU A 289 1.98 -23.06 3.32
N THR A 290 2.83 -24.09 3.38
CA THR A 290 3.97 -24.17 4.29
C THR A 290 5.30 -23.84 3.61
N ASP A 291 5.29 -23.66 2.28
CA ASP A 291 6.49 -23.34 1.51
C ASP A 291 6.94 -21.91 1.80
N ARG A 292 8.25 -21.70 1.94
CA ARG A 292 8.79 -20.36 2.24
C ARG A 292 8.86 -19.43 1.03
N ASP A 293 8.75 -19.99 -0.17
CA ASP A 293 8.82 -19.28 -1.44
C ASP A 293 7.44 -19.10 -2.08
N ILE A 294 6.39 -19.14 -1.25
CA ILE A 294 5.02 -18.74 -1.59
C ILE A 294 4.86 -17.22 -1.44
N GLY A 295 4.00 -16.60 -2.25
CA GLY A 295 3.61 -15.20 -2.09
C GLY A 295 2.78 -15.00 -0.82
N ILE A 296 2.89 -13.83 -0.19
CA ILE A 296 2.20 -13.59 1.09
C ILE A 296 0.68 -13.58 0.92
N SER A 297 0.16 -13.18 -0.25
CA SER A 297 -1.29 -13.18 -0.48
C SER A 297 -1.86 -14.59 -0.53
N GLU A 298 -1.12 -15.52 -1.14
CA GLU A 298 -1.44 -16.94 -1.23
C GLU A 298 -1.42 -17.61 0.15
N TYR A 299 -0.35 -17.36 0.92
CA TYR A 299 -0.25 -17.81 2.32
C TYR A 299 -1.43 -17.31 3.14
N THR A 300 -1.75 -16.02 3.04
CA THR A 300 -2.83 -15.39 3.81
C THR A 300 -4.20 -15.93 3.40
N ASN A 301 -4.45 -16.02 2.09
CA ASN A 301 -5.70 -16.52 1.51
C ASN A 301 -5.93 -18.00 1.84
N GLY A 302 -4.88 -18.81 1.92
CA GLY A 302 -5.01 -20.22 2.26
C GLY A 302 -5.19 -20.52 3.75
N ASN A 303 -4.62 -19.71 4.65
CA ASN A 303 -4.49 -20.05 6.08
C ASN A 303 -5.45 -19.32 7.03
N PHE A 304 -5.84 -18.08 6.74
CA PHE A 304 -6.65 -17.27 7.67
C PHE A 304 -8.09 -17.19 7.19
N LEU A 305 -9.00 -16.51 7.87
CA LEU A 305 -10.38 -16.30 7.39
C LEU A 305 -10.64 -14.80 7.25
N SER A 306 -11.52 -14.40 6.34
CA SER A 306 -12.08 -13.04 6.32
C SER A 306 -13.60 -13.12 6.54
N ARG A 307 -14.17 -12.02 7.03
CA ARG A 307 -15.51 -12.00 7.61
C ARG A 307 -16.60 -12.46 6.64
N ASP A 308 -16.73 -11.78 5.49
CA ASP A 308 -17.93 -11.92 4.64
C ASP A 308 -17.72 -12.89 3.46
N THR A 309 -16.57 -13.56 3.39
CA THR A 309 -16.24 -14.49 2.29
C THR A 309 -16.37 -15.96 2.66
N ILE A 310 -16.28 -16.31 3.96
CA ILE A 310 -16.34 -17.72 4.41
C ILE A 310 -17.57 -17.98 5.29
N PHE A 311 -18.01 -17.04 6.12
CA PHE A 311 -19.14 -17.23 7.05
C PHE A 311 -20.50 -16.83 6.46
N ARG A 312 -20.74 -17.09 5.17
CA ARG A 312 -22.01 -16.70 4.52
C ARG A 312 -23.25 -17.47 4.99
N ASN A 313 -23.08 -18.53 5.80
CA ASN A 313 -24.14 -19.46 6.20
C ASN A 313 -24.07 -19.88 7.69
N PHE A 314 -23.48 -19.06 8.57
CA PHE A 314 -23.51 -19.30 10.02
C PHE A 314 -24.38 -18.23 10.69
N ASP A 315 -25.69 -18.37 10.51
CA ASP A 315 -26.74 -17.69 11.29
C ASP A 315 -27.41 -18.70 12.24
#